data_AF-A0A662VY13-F1
#
_entry.id   AF-A0A662VY13-F1
#
_cell.length_a   1.000
_cell.length_b   1.000
_cell.length_c   1.000
_cell.angle_alpha   90.00
_cell.angle_beta   90.00
_cell.angle_gamma   90.00
#
_symmetry.space_group_name_H-M   'P 1'
#
loop_
_entity.id
_entity.type
_entity.pdbx_description
1 polymer ?
#
loop_
_entity_poly.entity_id
_entity_poly.type
_entity_poly.pdbx_seq_one_letter_code
_entity_poly.pdbx_strand_id
1 'polypeptide(L)' 'KLVTESLKEYKIKKALELYREGKISLWKAAEIAGITYREALKELRMRNIPFRYDVEDLRADVEWATEL' A
#
# COMPACT_ATOMS: atom_id res chain seq x y z
N LYS A 1 5.05 -26.82 0.04
CA LYS A 1 5.29 -25.46 -0.49
C LYS A 1 4.02 -24.64 -0.75
N LEU A 2 2.82 -25.26 -0.84
CA LEU A 2 1.57 -24.53 -1.10
C LEU A 2 1.13 -23.58 0.03
N VAL A 3 1.19 -24.01 1.30
CA VAL A 3 0.66 -23.25 2.44
C VAL A 3 1.34 -21.87 2.61
N THR A 4 2.65 -21.80 2.35
CA THR A 4 3.43 -20.55 2.47
C THR A 4 3.11 -19.56 1.37
N GLU A 5 2.91 -20.02 0.14
CA GLU A 5 2.54 -19.17 -1.00
C GLU A 5 1.11 -18.65 -0.83
N SER A 6 0.18 -19.50 -0.39
CA SER A 6 -1.20 -19.10 -0.09
C SER A 6 -1.27 -18.06 1.04
N LEU A 7 -0.44 -18.20 2.08
CA LEU A 7 -0.40 -17.25 3.18
C LEU A 7 0.17 -15.90 2.77
N LYS A 8 1.19 -15.88 1.90
CA LYS A 8 1.76 -14.64 1.36
C LYS A 8 0.73 -13.89 0.51
N GLU A 9 0.06 -14.58 -0.40
CA GLU A 9 -0.98 -13.98 -1.24
C GLU A 9 -2.15 -13.43 -0.40
N TYR A 10 -2.56 -14.16 0.64
CA TYR A 10 -3.58 -13.68 1.58
C TYR A 10 -3.17 -12.38 2.27
N LYS A 11 -1.92 -12.28 2.75
CA LYS A 11 -1.41 -11.05 3.39
C LYS A 11 -1.38 -9.87 2.43
N ILE A 12 -0.92 -10.07 1.19
CA ILE A 12 -0.90 -9.04 0.15
C ILE A 12 -2.32 -8.54 -0.12
N LYS A 13 -3.25 -9.46 -0.37
CA LYS A 13 -4.65 -9.12 -0.64
C LYS A 13 -5.25 -8.32 0.51
N LYS A 14 -5.05 -8.77 1.77
CA LYS A 14 -5.64 -8.10 2.93
C LYS A 14 -5.05 -6.72 3.18
N ALA A 15 -3.74 -6.56 3.00
CA ALA A 15 -3.08 -5.27 3.14
C ALA A 15 -3.55 -4.25 2.08
N LEU A 16 -3.70 -4.70 0.82
CA LEU A 16 -4.15 -3.84 -0.27
C LEU A 16 -5.64 -3.49 -0.17
N GLU A 17 -6.47 -4.36 0.42
CA GLU A 17 -7.87 -4.02 0.76
C GLU A 17 -7.93 -2.86 1.76
N LEU A 18 -7.12 -2.90 2.82
CA LEU A 18 -7.05 -1.82 3.82
C LEU A 18 -6.57 -0.50 3.19
N TYR A 19 -5.58 -0.56 2.30
CA TYR A 19 -5.14 0.59 1.52
C TYR A 19 -6.27 1.15 0.64
N ARG A 20 -6.96 0.27 -0.11
CA ARG A 20 -8.07 0.66 -0.99
C ARG A 20 -9.22 1.33 -0.22
N GLU A 21 -9.46 0.91 1.02
CA GLU A 21 -10.44 1.50 1.92
C GLU A 21 -9.98 2.82 2.57
N GLY A 22 -8.73 3.26 2.31
CA GLY A 22 -8.17 4.48 2.89
C GLY A 22 -7.77 4.36 4.36
N LYS A 23 -7.68 3.13 4.90
CA LYS A 23 -7.41 2.90 6.33
C LYS A 23 -5.93 2.96 6.68
N ILE A 24 -5.07 2.74 5.69
CA ILE A 24 -3.61 2.71 5.84
C ILE A 24 -2.93 3.26 4.58
N SER A 25 -1.71 3.78 4.72
CA SER A 25 -0.88 4.17 3.58
C SER A 25 -0.36 2.96 2.80
N LEU A 26 0.07 3.18 1.55
CA LEU A 26 0.66 2.11 0.73
C LEU A 26 1.95 1.56 1.35
N TRP A 27 2.73 2.40 2.05
CA TRP A 27 3.91 1.98 2.79
C TRP A 27 3.55 0.97 3.89
N LYS A 28 2.50 1.28 4.68
CA LYS A 28 2.04 0.36 5.73
C LYS A 28 1.48 -0.93 5.15
N ALA A 29 0.81 -0.87 4.00
CA ALA A 29 0.35 -2.06 3.30
C ALA A 29 1.53 -2.96 2.86
N ALA A 30 2.61 -2.38 2.35
CA ALA A 30 3.82 -3.11 1.96
C ALA A 30 4.48 -3.80 3.16
N GLU A 31 4.56 -3.11 4.31
CA GLU A 31 5.08 -3.67 5.57
C GLU A 31 4.26 -4.88 6.05
N ILE A 32 2.92 -4.77 6.07
CA ILE A 32 2.02 -5.86 6.50
C ILE A 32 2.12 -7.06 5.54
N ALA A 33 2.23 -6.78 4.24
CA ALA A 33 2.35 -7.79 3.20
C ALA A 33 3.75 -8.45 3.14
N GLY A 34 4.75 -7.87 3.82
CA GLY A 34 6.14 -8.34 3.76
C GLY A 34 6.74 -8.20 2.37
N ILE A 35 6.38 -7.14 1.64
CA ILE A 35 6.89 -6.81 0.32
C ILE A 35 7.49 -5.40 0.31
N THR A 36 8.30 -5.10 -0.68
CA THR A 36 8.83 -3.75 -0.87
C THR A 36 7.74 -2.79 -1.34
N TYR A 37 7.95 -1.49 -1.12
CA TYR A 37 7.06 -0.44 -1.64
C TYR A 37 6.89 -0.52 -3.18
N ARG A 38 7.97 -0.83 -3.90
CA ARG A 38 7.96 -0.99 -5.35
C ARG A 38 7.15 -2.20 -5.81
N GLU A 39 7.15 -3.29 -5.04
CA GLU A 39 6.27 -4.43 -5.28
C GLU A 39 4.82 -4.08 -5.00
N ALA A 40 4.52 -3.35 -3.92
CA ALA A 40 3.17 -2.88 -3.64
C ALA A 40 2.62 -2.01 -4.79
N LEU A 41 3.43 -1.11 -5.36
CA LEU A 41 3.07 -0.34 -6.57
C LEU A 41 2.78 -1.22 -7.79
N LYS A 42 3.52 -2.33 -7.96
CA LYS A 42 3.24 -3.31 -9.03
C LYS A 42 1.92 -4.03 -8.77
N GLU A 43 1.66 -4.44 -7.53
CA GLU A 43 0.40 -5.09 -7.14
C GLU A 43 -0.81 -4.19 -7.38
N LEU A 44 -0.73 -2.89 -7.07
CA LEU A 44 -1.79 -1.93 -7.38
C LEU A 44 -2.13 -1.93 -8.88
N ARG A 45 -1.12 -1.86 -9.75
CA ARG A 45 -1.30 -1.92 -11.20
C ARG A 45 -1.90 -3.24 -11.66
N MET A 46 -1.36 -4.37 -11.18
CA MET A 46 -1.84 -5.70 -11.56
C MET A 46 -3.30 -5.94 -11.14
N ARG A 47 -3.71 -5.35 -10.01
CA ARG A 47 -5.06 -5.53 -9.44
C ARG A 47 -6.03 -4.41 -9.80
N ASN A 48 -5.63 -3.47 -10.66
CA ASN A 48 -6.41 -2.28 -11.02
C ASN A 48 -6.91 -1.49 -9.79
N ILE A 49 -6.10 -1.42 -8.74
CA ILE A 49 -6.38 -0.58 -7.58
C ILE A 49 -5.82 0.81 -7.89
N PRO A 50 -6.66 1.86 -7.94
CA PRO A 50 -6.19 3.21 -8.19
C PRO A 50 -5.14 3.60 -7.15
N PHE A 51 -4.03 4.18 -7.60
CA PHE A 51 -3.10 4.84 -6.69
C PHE A 51 -3.80 6.07 -6.14
N ARG A 52 -4.21 6.00 -4.87
CA ARG A 52 -4.62 7.17 -4.11
C ARG A 52 -3.38 8.01 -3.87
N TYR A 53 -3.28 9.13 -4.56
CA TYR A 53 -2.60 10.30 -4.03
C TYR A 53 -3.60 10.89 -3.04
N ASP A 54 -3.53 10.45 -1.79
CA ASP A 54 -4.56 10.77 -0.79
C ASP A 54 -4.34 12.16 -0.19
N VAL A 55 -5.35 12.67 0.51
CA VAL A 55 -5.27 13.92 1.28
C VAL A 55 -4.11 13.88 2.27
N GLU A 56 -3.72 12.71 2.77
CA GLU A 56 -2.54 12.51 3.60
C GLU A 56 -1.22 12.72 2.85
N ASP A 57 -1.10 12.28 1.59
CA ASP A 57 0.10 12.55 0.77
C ASP A 57 0.17 14.05 0.46
N LEU A 58 -0.98 14.64 0.14
CA LEU A 58 -1.11 16.08 -0.09
C LEU A 58 -0.82 16.89 1.19
N ARG A 59 -1.24 16.40 2.37
CA ARG A 59 -0.92 16.98 3.68
C ARG A 59 0.56 16.84 4.01
N ALA A 60 1.17 15.69 3.77
CA ALA A 60 2.59 15.49 4.00
C ALA A 60 3.44 16.39 3.11
N ASP A 61 3.05 16.54 1.84
CA ASP A 61 3.71 17.47 0.90
C ASP A 61 3.50 18.93 1.31
N VAL A 62 2.29 19.30 1.78
CA VAL A 62 2.00 20.64 2.30
C VAL A 62 2.78 20.94 3.59
N GLU A 63 2.77 20.03 4.56
CA GLU A 63 3.53 20.16 5.81
C GLU A 63 5.02 20.36 5.49
N TRP A 64 5.60 19.51 4.65
CA TRP A 64 6.98 19.64 4.20
C TRP A 64 7.29 20.98 3.52
N ALA A 65 6.38 21.48 2.68
CA ALA A 65 6.55 22.76 2.00
C ALA A 65 6.39 23.98 2.92
N THR A 66 5.67 23.85 4.03
CA THR A 66 5.42 24.94 5.00
C THR A 66 6.36 24.96 6.20
N GLU A 67 7.14 23.91 6.44
CA GLU A 67 8.21 23.89 7.46
C GLU A 67 9.56 24.46 6.98
N LEU A 68 9.59 25.11 5.80
CA LEU A 68 10.70 25.92 5.27
C LEU A 68 10.45 27.42 5.48
#